data_AF-A0A4R2RJB2-F1
#
_entry.id   AF-A0A4R2RJB2-F1
#
_cell.length_a   1.000
_cell.length_b   1.000
_cell.length_c   1.000
_cell.angle_alpha   90.00
_cell.angle_beta   90.00
_cell.angle_gamma   90.00
#
_symmetry.space_group_name_H-M   'P 1'
#
loop_
_entity.id
_entity.type
_entity.pdbx_description
1 polymer ?
#
loop_
_entity_poly.entity_id
_entity_poly.type
_entity_poly.pdbx_seq_one_letter_code
_entity_poly.pdbx_strand_id
1 'polypeptide(L)'
;MAKATTVIEKRVPTQAEQEAEAMQEVMSAVAKNKDALLTFLDVLGELQESGALDMAHGALKSRHQIGVIGIGQLNKSGAQNIIKNGMSTVQFLAQLDPNKLQTMLGAVASGVDSAVTAEEQRPQKKPGLYDLFKRMRDPQVTSALGMMLNFLRGMGAAKGRDGDGN
;
A
#
# COMPACT_ATOMS: atom_id res chain seq x y z
N MET A 1 5.76 76.46 0.93
CA MET A 1 4.81 75.44 1.42
C MET A 1 4.36 74.62 0.22
N ALA A 2 4.54 73.29 0.23
CA ALA A 2 3.94 72.39 -0.76
C ALA A 2 3.07 71.38 -0.01
N LYS A 3 1.80 71.26 -0.40
CA LYS A 3 0.87 70.26 0.15
C LYS A 3 1.04 68.94 -0.59
N ALA A 4 1.04 67.86 0.20
CA ALA A 4 1.24 66.47 -0.21
C ALA A 4 0.13 65.94 -1.13
N THR A 5 0.47 65.02 -2.03
CA THR A 5 -0.43 63.93 -2.42
C THR A 5 0.36 62.76 -3.03
N THR A 6 0.53 61.68 -2.29
CA THR A 6 0.70 60.33 -2.87
C THR A 6 -0.33 59.45 -2.20
N VAL A 7 -1.57 59.57 -2.63
CA VAL A 7 -2.60 58.57 -2.33
C VAL A 7 -2.41 57.47 -3.36
N ILE A 8 -1.76 56.39 -2.93
CA ILE A 8 -1.75 55.14 -3.69
C ILE A 8 -3.14 54.53 -3.51
N GLU A 9 -4.02 54.73 -4.49
CA GLU A 9 -5.28 54.00 -4.54
C GLU A 9 -4.98 52.53 -4.82
N LYS A 10 -5.02 51.72 -3.76
CA LYS A 10 -4.98 50.27 -3.86
C LYS A 10 -6.27 49.82 -4.56
N ARG A 11 -6.21 49.60 -5.87
CA ARG A 11 -7.30 49.01 -6.65
C ARG A 11 -7.65 47.66 -6.03
N VAL A 12 -8.80 47.57 -5.36
CA VAL A 12 -9.34 46.31 -4.88
C VAL A 12 -10.10 45.71 -6.07
N PRO A 13 -9.66 44.57 -6.63
CA PRO A 13 -10.31 43.99 -7.79
C PRO A 13 -11.78 43.70 -7.48
N THR A 14 -12.65 44.06 -8.41
CA THR A 14 -14.10 43.86 -8.27
C THR A 14 -14.43 42.36 -8.31
N GLN A 15 -15.56 41.93 -7.73
CA GLN A 15 -15.93 40.51 -7.70
C GLN A 15 -15.94 39.87 -9.11
N ALA A 16 -16.38 40.62 -10.12
CA ALA A 16 -16.38 40.18 -11.52
C ALA A 16 -14.96 39.99 -12.09
N GLU A 17 -14.00 40.84 -11.71
CA GLU A 17 -12.60 40.69 -12.10
C GLU A 17 -11.93 39.50 -11.39
N GLN A 18 -12.25 39.27 -10.12
CA GLN A 18 -11.76 38.10 -9.36
C GLN A 18 -12.32 36.77 -9.90
N GLU A 19 -13.61 36.74 -10.26
CA GLU A 19 -14.22 35.55 -10.87
C GLU A 19 -13.61 35.25 -12.25
N ALA A 20 -13.35 36.27 -13.06
CA ALA A 20 -12.72 36.11 -14.36
C ALA A 20 -11.28 35.58 -14.24
N GLU A 21 -10.50 36.11 -13.29
CA GLU A 21 -9.12 35.70 -13.04
C GLU A 21 -9.06 34.27 -12.47
N ALA A 22 -9.93 33.92 -11.52
CA ALA A 22 -10.06 32.57 -11.00
C ALA A 22 -10.47 31.56 -12.09
N MET A 23 -11.40 31.94 -12.97
CA MET A 23 -11.81 31.11 -14.09
C MET A 23 -10.64 30.87 -15.05
N GLN A 24 -9.84 31.91 -15.33
CA GLN A 24 -8.68 31.81 -16.21
C GLN A 24 -7.56 30.97 -15.60
N GLU A 25 -7.35 31.05 -14.28
CA GLU A 25 -6.41 30.22 -13.55
C GLU A 25 -6.83 28.74 -13.58
N VAL A 26 -8.11 28.45 -13.34
CA VAL A 26 -8.67 27.09 -13.45
C VAL A 26 -8.52 26.55 -14.87
N MET A 27 -8.86 27.33 -15.90
CA MET A 27 -8.68 26.93 -17.30
C MET A 27 -7.21 26.67 -17.65
N SER A 28 -6.29 27.48 -17.14
CA SER A 28 -4.84 27.30 -17.34
C SER A 28 -4.32 26.05 -16.63
N ALA A 29 -4.77 25.78 -15.40
CA ALA A 29 -4.43 24.58 -14.65
C ALA A 29 -4.98 23.31 -15.33
N VAL A 30 -6.20 23.35 -15.84
CA VAL A 30 -6.81 22.26 -16.62
C VAL A 30 -6.06 22.04 -17.94
N ALA A 31 -5.70 23.10 -18.66
CA ALA A 31 -4.96 22.99 -19.92
C ALA A 31 -3.55 22.42 -19.71
N LYS A 32 -2.86 22.81 -18.64
CA LYS A 32 -1.53 22.28 -18.27
C LYS A 32 -1.56 20.81 -17.86
N ASN A 33 -2.66 20.36 -17.25
CA ASN A 33 -2.83 18.99 -16.77
C ASN A 33 -3.76 18.15 -17.66
N LYS A 34 -3.97 18.57 -18.92
CA LYS A 34 -4.90 17.95 -19.85
C LYS A 34 -4.73 16.44 -19.93
N ASP A 35 -3.50 15.96 -20.12
CA ASP A 35 -3.23 14.53 -20.30
C ASP A 35 -3.48 13.74 -19.01
N ALA A 36 -3.10 14.29 -17.85
CA ALA A 36 -3.37 13.67 -16.55
C ALA A 36 -4.88 13.61 -16.24
N LEU A 37 -5.63 14.65 -16.62
CA LEU A 37 -7.08 14.69 -16.49
C LEU A 37 -7.76 13.70 -17.43
N LEU A 38 -7.29 13.56 -18.67
CA LEU A 38 -7.81 12.55 -19.60
C LEU A 38 -7.56 11.13 -19.07
N THR A 39 -6.34 10.82 -18.62
CA THR A 39 -6.04 9.53 -18.00
C THR A 39 -6.90 9.27 -16.75
N PHE A 40 -7.12 10.29 -15.92
CA PHE A 40 -7.99 10.16 -14.75
C PHE A 40 -9.45 9.88 -15.14
N LEU A 41 -9.95 10.55 -16.18
CA LEU A 41 -11.28 10.31 -16.74
C LEU A 41 -11.41 8.91 -17.34
N ASP A 42 -10.37 8.42 -18.03
CA ASP A 42 -10.33 7.06 -18.58
C ASP A 42 -10.38 6.03 -17.45
N VAL A 43 -9.58 6.19 -16.40
CA VAL A 43 -9.61 5.31 -15.20
C VAL A 43 -10.97 5.36 -14.51
N LEU A 44 -11.58 6.54 -14.38
CA LEU A 44 -12.94 6.65 -13.85
C LEU A 44 -13.96 5.95 -14.76
N GLY A 45 -13.80 6.03 -16.08
CA GLY A 45 -14.61 5.30 -17.06
C GLY A 45 -14.51 3.78 -16.87
N GLU A 46 -13.30 3.25 -16.78
CA GLU A 46 -13.05 1.82 -16.54
C GLU A 46 -13.63 1.36 -15.18
N LEU A 47 -13.50 2.18 -14.14
CA LEU A 47 -14.09 1.91 -12.83
C LEU A 47 -15.62 1.96 -12.85
N GLN A 48 -16.22 2.72 -13.77
CA GLN A 48 -17.66 2.80 -13.94
C GLN A 48 -18.18 1.60 -14.74
N GLU A 49 -17.52 1.22 -15.83
CA GLU A 49 -17.87 0.03 -16.62
C GLU A 49 -17.71 -1.27 -15.84
N SER A 50 -16.68 -1.36 -15.00
CA SER A 50 -16.48 -2.52 -14.11
C SER A 50 -17.48 -2.58 -12.94
N GLY A 51 -18.32 -1.56 -12.76
CA GLY A 51 -19.27 -1.45 -11.64
C GLY A 51 -18.61 -1.14 -10.29
N ALA A 52 -17.29 -0.92 -10.25
CA ALA A 52 -16.57 -0.59 -9.02
C ALA A 52 -17.01 0.76 -8.43
N LEU A 53 -17.26 1.76 -9.28
CA LEU A 53 -17.82 3.05 -8.87
C LEU A 53 -19.25 2.92 -8.33
N ASP A 54 -20.08 2.06 -8.93
CA ASP A 54 -21.44 1.78 -8.44
C ASP A 54 -21.43 1.05 -7.10
N MET A 55 -20.48 0.13 -6.91
CA MET A 55 -20.26 -0.53 -5.62
C MET A 55 -19.79 0.47 -4.56
N ALA A 56 -18.84 1.35 -4.88
CA ALA A 56 -18.37 2.39 -3.96
C ALA A 56 -19.49 3.38 -3.61
N HIS A 57 -20.24 3.83 -4.61
CA HIS A 57 -21.40 4.72 -4.44
C HIS A 57 -22.53 4.04 -3.65
N GLY A 58 -22.82 2.78 -3.93
CA GLY A 58 -23.76 1.95 -3.18
C GLY A 58 -23.32 1.76 -1.73
N ALA A 59 -22.05 1.49 -1.47
CA ALA A 59 -21.49 1.40 -0.13
C ALA A 59 -21.64 2.73 0.64
N LEU A 60 -21.35 3.87 0.00
CA LEU A 60 -21.53 5.20 0.58
C LEU A 60 -22.99 5.52 0.88
N LYS A 61 -23.90 5.26 -0.07
CA LYS A 61 -25.35 5.46 0.09
C LYS A 61 -25.96 4.53 1.15
N SER A 62 -25.39 3.33 1.29
CA SER A 62 -25.83 2.32 2.25
C SER A 62 -25.34 2.58 3.68
N ARG A 63 -24.52 3.62 3.94
CA ARG A 63 -24.07 3.98 5.29
C ARG A 63 -25.19 4.09 6.32
N HIS A 64 -26.41 4.48 5.92
CA HIS A 64 -27.55 4.57 6.84
C HIS A 64 -28.40 3.30 6.91
N GLN A 65 -28.37 2.42 5.90
CA GLN A 65 -29.22 1.21 5.84
C GLN A 65 -28.49 -0.08 6.21
N ILE A 66 -27.18 -0.20 5.98
CA ILE A 66 -26.37 -1.37 6.35
C ILE A 66 -25.71 -1.19 7.73
N GLY A 67 -25.59 0.05 8.21
CA GLY A 67 -25.00 0.36 9.52
C GLY A 67 -25.74 -0.23 10.72
N VAL A 68 -27.04 -0.52 10.61
CA VAL A 68 -27.85 -1.03 11.73
C VAL A 68 -28.14 -2.53 11.61
N ILE A 69 -28.29 -3.05 10.39
CA ILE A 69 -28.70 -4.45 10.18
C ILE A 69 -27.49 -5.39 10.06
N GLY A 70 -26.36 -4.94 9.50
CA GLY A 70 -25.14 -5.76 9.42
C GLY A 70 -24.34 -5.73 10.73
N ILE A 71 -24.14 -4.54 11.31
CA ILE A 71 -23.27 -4.37 12.49
C ILE A 71 -23.93 -4.94 13.76
N GLY A 72 -25.25 -4.84 13.90
CA GLY A 72 -25.99 -5.40 15.05
C GLY A 72 -25.94 -6.92 15.14
N GLN A 73 -25.87 -7.61 14.00
CA GLN A 73 -25.76 -9.08 13.91
C GLN A 73 -24.30 -9.54 14.04
N LEU A 74 -23.35 -8.75 13.53
CA LEU A 74 -21.91 -9.00 13.57
C LEU A 74 -21.30 -8.85 14.99
N ASN A 75 -21.89 -8.01 15.83
CA ASN A 75 -21.45 -7.75 17.20
C ASN A 75 -21.74 -8.90 18.19
N LYS A 76 -22.37 -10.01 17.76
CA LYS A 76 -22.76 -11.10 18.66
C LYS A 76 -21.75 -12.24 18.83
N SER A 77 -20.69 -12.36 18.01
CA SER A 77 -19.61 -13.33 18.31
C SER A 77 -18.35 -13.27 17.43
N GLY A 78 -18.40 -12.80 16.19
CA GLY A 78 -17.27 -12.90 15.26
C GLY A 78 -16.49 -11.62 14.99
N ALA A 79 -17.17 -10.47 14.94
CA ALA A 79 -16.56 -9.26 14.40
C ALA A 79 -15.56 -8.57 15.32
N GLN A 80 -15.73 -8.66 16.65
CA GLN A 80 -14.80 -8.04 17.60
C GLN A 80 -13.38 -8.65 17.50
N ASN A 81 -13.29 -9.97 17.32
CA ASN A 81 -12.00 -10.64 17.14
C ASN A 81 -11.39 -10.33 15.78
N ILE A 82 -12.18 -10.23 14.71
CA ILE A 82 -11.69 -9.83 13.39
C ILE A 82 -11.17 -8.39 13.41
N ILE A 83 -11.90 -7.47 14.04
CA ILE A 83 -11.49 -6.07 14.19
C ILE A 83 -10.23 -5.97 15.03
N LYS A 84 -10.18 -6.66 16.17
CA LYS A 84 -9.01 -6.67 17.07
C LYS A 84 -7.80 -7.27 16.37
N ASN A 85 -7.94 -8.45 15.74
CA ASN A 85 -6.85 -9.12 15.04
C ASN A 85 -6.40 -8.31 13.83
N GLY A 86 -7.33 -7.76 13.05
CA GLY A 86 -7.02 -6.90 11.90
C GLY A 86 -6.25 -5.65 12.33
N MET A 87 -6.66 -4.98 13.41
CA MET A 87 -5.95 -3.83 13.94
C MET A 87 -4.55 -4.21 14.46
N SER A 88 -4.41 -5.35 15.13
CA SER A 88 -3.10 -5.87 15.56
C SER A 88 -2.20 -6.22 14.37
N THR A 89 -2.73 -6.78 13.28
CA THR A 89 -1.99 -7.05 12.05
C THR A 89 -1.52 -5.76 11.39
N VAL A 90 -2.38 -4.75 11.27
CA VAL A 90 -2.02 -3.43 10.71
C VAL A 90 -0.94 -2.77 11.56
N GLN A 91 -1.08 -2.79 12.89
CA GLN A 91 -0.09 -2.23 13.80
C GLN A 91 1.24 -2.97 13.73
N PHE A 92 1.22 -4.29 13.62
CA PHE A 92 2.43 -5.10 13.39
C PHE A 92 3.11 -4.70 12.08
N LEU A 93 2.37 -4.65 10.97
CA LEU A 93 2.90 -4.24 9.67
C LEU A 93 3.47 -2.82 9.69
N ALA A 94 2.84 -1.90 10.43
CA ALA A 94 3.31 -0.53 10.58
C ALA A 94 4.60 -0.41 11.41
N GLN A 95 4.88 -1.36 12.31
CA GLN A 95 6.12 -1.41 13.10
C GLN A 95 7.30 -2.03 12.33
N LEU A 96 7.03 -2.72 11.22
CA LEU A 96 8.09 -3.28 10.39
C LEU A 96 8.82 -2.18 9.65
N ASP A 97 10.16 -2.28 9.64
CA ASP A 97 11.00 -1.43 8.80
C ASP A 97 10.69 -1.70 7.31
N PRO A 98 10.22 -0.70 6.54
CA PRO A 98 9.84 -0.88 5.14
C PRO A 98 10.97 -1.40 4.27
N ASN A 99 12.22 -1.00 4.52
CA ASN A 99 13.38 -1.43 3.75
C ASN A 99 13.69 -2.91 3.99
N LYS A 100 13.58 -3.35 5.25
CA LYS A 100 13.77 -4.77 5.62
C LYS A 100 12.67 -5.64 5.04
N LEU A 101 11.42 -5.17 5.09
CA LEU A 101 10.28 -5.86 4.51
C LEU A 101 10.43 -5.99 2.98
N GLN A 102 10.80 -4.91 2.29
CA GLN A 102 11.05 -4.94 0.85
C GLN A 102 12.19 -5.88 0.47
N THR A 103 13.27 -5.91 1.25
CA THR A 103 14.39 -6.83 1.03
C THR A 103 13.95 -8.29 1.18
N MET A 104 13.18 -8.60 2.23
CA MET A 104 12.63 -9.95 2.45
C MET A 104 11.69 -10.38 1.32
N LEU A 105 10.74 -9.51 0.95
CA LEU A 105 9.79 -9.78 -0.14
C LEU A 105 10.49 -9.95 -1.49
N GLY A 106 11.50 -9.11 -1.78
CA GLY A 106 12.31 -9.22 -2.98
C GLY A 106 13.10 -10.54 -3.04
N ALA A 107 13.68 -10.97 -1.90
CA ALA A 107 14.37 -12.25 -1.82
C ALA A 107 13.42 -13.44 -2.04
N VAL A 108 12.21 -13.39 -1.49
CA VAL A 108 11.18 -14.42 -1.72
C VAL A 108 10.74 -14.45 -3.18
N ALA A 109 10.45 -13.29 -3.78
CA ALA A 109 10.06 -13.18 -5.18
C ALA A 109 11.13 -13.73 -6.12
N SER A 110 12.40 -13.35 -5.89
CA SER A 110 13.54 -13.86 -6.62
C SER A 110 13.73 -15.38 -6.47
N GLY A 111 13.46 -15.92 -5.27
CA GLY A 111 13.48 -17.36 -5.03
C GLY A 111 12.37 -18.12 -5.77
N VAL A 112 11.16 -17.55 -5.84
CA VAL A 112 10.04 -18.13 -6.60
C VAL A 112 10.37 -18.13 -8.10
N ASP A 113 10.83 -17.00 -8.63
CA ASP A 113 11.21 -16.86 -10.04
C ASP A 113 12.31 -17.86 -10.43
N SER A 114 13.33 -17.99 -9.56
CA SER A 114 14.41 -18.96 -9.74
C SER A 114 13.92 -20.41 -9.68
N ALA A 115 12.92 -20.71 -8.84
CA ALA A 115 12.36 -22.06 -8.73
C ALA A 115 11.57 -22.45 -9.99
N VAL A 116 10.73 -21.53 -10.49
CA VAL A 116 9.95 -21.72 -11.71
C VAL A 116 10.88 -21.86 -12.92
N THR A 117 11.84 -20.95 -13.08
CA THR A 117 12.81 -20.97 -14.19
C THR A 117 13.70 -22.22 -14.16
N ALA A 118 14.06 -22.71 -12.96
CA ALA A 118 14.85 -23.93 -12.81
C ALA A 118 14.09 -25.21 -13.17
N GLU A 119 12.76 -25.22 -13.11
CA GLU A 119 11.95 -26.34 -13.61
C GLU A 119 11.93 -26.38 -15.14
N GLU A 120 11.84 -25.23 -15.79
CA GLU A 120 11.82 -25.11 -17.26
C GLU A 120 13.14 -25.56 -17.93
N GLN A 121 14.26 -25.38 -17.23
CA GLN A 121 15.60 -25.64 -17.78
C GLN A 121 16.18 -27.01 -17.41
N ARG A 122 15.50 -27.82 -16.59
CA ARG A 122 16.06 -29.10 -16.13
C ARG A 122 15.79 -30.25 -17.10
N PRO A 123 16.81 -30.99 -17.55
CA PRO A 123 16.59 -32.32 -18.12
C PRO A 123 16.00 -33.25 -17.05
N GLN A 124 15.19 -34.23 -17.47
CA GLN A 124 14.42 -35.23 -16.69
C GLN A 124 15.19 -36.05 -15.62
N LYS A 125 16.44 -35.72 -15.28
CA LYS A 125 17.26 -36.41 -14.29
C LYS A 125 17.11 -35.79 -12.91
N LYS A 126 16.54 -36.55 -11.97
CA LYS A 126 16.45 -36.17 -10.56
C LYS A 126 17.86 -36.01 -9.98
N PRO A 127 18.16 -34.94 -9.22
CA PRO A 127 19.45 -34.76 -8.59
C PRO A 127 19.73 -35.88 -7.56
N GLY A 128 20.94 -36.43 -7.59
CA GLY A 128 21.38 -37.44 -6.61
C GLY A 128 21.70 -36.83 -5.24
N LEU A 129 21.86 -37.68 -4.22
CA LEU A 129 22.19 -37.24 -2.84
C LEU A 129 23.49 -36.44 -2.76
N TYR A 130 24.48 -36.78 -3.58
CA TYR A 130 25.74 -36.04 -3.66
C TYR A 130 25.57 -34.62 -4.22
N ASP A 131 24.75 -34.45 -5.26
CA ASP A 131 24.43 -33.14 -5.84
C ASP A 131 23.65 -32.26 -4.86
N LEU A 132 22.75 -32.86 -4.08
CA LEU A 132 22.04 -32.14 -3.01
C LEU A 132 23.01 -31.65 -1.94
N PHE A 133 23.95 -32.50 -1.50
CA PHE A 133 24.97 -32.10 -0.54
C PHE A 133 25.88 -30.99 -1.08
N LYS A 134 26.26 -31.07 -2.36
CA LYS A 134 27.03 -30.02 -3.03
C LYS A 134 26.25 -28.69 -3.08
N ARG A 135 24.95 -28.73 -3.39
CA ARG A 135 24.07 -27.54 -3.41
C ARG A 135 23.88 -26.94 -2.04
N MET A 136 23.78 -27.74 -0.98
CA MET A 136 23.70 -27.23 0.40
C MET A 136 24.97 -26.48 0.84
N ARG A 137 26.11 -26.75 0.21
CA ARG A 137 27.38 -26.03 0.46
C ARG A 137 27.55 -24.78 -0.41
N ASP A 138 26.60 -24.50 -1.30
CA ASP A 138 26.63 -23.30 -2.12
C ASP A 138 26.53 -22.03 -1.23
N PRO A 139 27.35 -20.99 -1.48
CA PRO A 139 27.31 -19.74 -0.70
C PRO A 139 25.93 -19.08 -0.65
N GLN A 140 25.14 -19.17 -1.73
CA GLN A 140 23.81 -18.56 -1.79
C GLN A 140 22.80 -19.35 -0.97
N VAL A 141 22.85 -20.68 -1.04
CA VAL A 141 21.99 -21.58 -0.27
C VAL A 141 22.30 -21.49 1.23
N THR A 142 23.59 -21.49 1.60
CA THR A 142 24.01 -21.35 3.00
C THR A 142 23.64 -20.00 3.59
N SER A 143 23.67 -18.92 2.81
CA SER A 143 23.21 -17.59 3.22
C SER A 143 21.71 -17.56 3.54
N ALA A 144 20.88 -18.14 2.68
CA ALA A 144 19.43 -18.25 2.90
C ALA A 144 19.10 -19.12 4.13
N LEU A 145 19.78 -20.26 4.28
CA LEU A 145 19.65 -21.10 5.47
C LEU A 145 20.09 -20.35 6.73
N GLY A 146 21.19 -19.58 6.67
CA GLY A 146 21.65 -18.74 7.77
C GLY A 146 20.62 -17.67 8.17
N MET A 147 20.00 -17.00 7.19
CA MET A 147 18.90 -16.07 7.45
C MET A 147 17.72 -16.76 8.15
N MET A 148 17.30 -17.94 7.67
CA MET A 148 16.22 -18.72 8.28
C MET A 148 16.55 -19.12 9.71
N LEU A 149 17.76 -19.63 9.97
CA LEU A 149 18.19 -20.02 11.31
C LEU A 149 18.26 -18.82 12.27
N ASN A 150 18.73 -17.66 11.79
CA ASN A 150 18.75 -16.43 12.59
C ASN A 150 17.35 -15.92 12.90
N PHE A 151 16.42 -16.01 11.94
CA PHE A 151 15.00 -15.71 12.17
C PHE A 151 14.40 -16.63 13.24
N LEU A 152 14.60 -17.95 13.13
CA LEU A 152 14.15 -18.92 14.12
C LEU A 152 14.76 -18.63 15.51
N ARG A 153 16.04 -18.30 15.58
CA ARG A 153 16.73 -17.92 16.82
C ARG A 153 16.14 -16.66 17.44
N GLY A 154 15.85 -15.63 16.64
CA GLY A 154 15.20 -14.40 17.08
C GLY A 154 13.79 -14.64 17.64
N MET A 155 13.00 -15.45 16.95
CA MET A 155 11.66 -15.85 17.43
C MET A 155 11.73 -16.61 18.77
N GLY A 156 12.66 -17.57 18.89
CA GLY A 156 12.86 -18.32 20.13
C GLY A 156 13.31 -17.45 21.30
N ALA A 157 14.20 -16.48 21.04
CA ALA A 157 14.68 -15.54 22.05
C ALA A 157 13.57 -14.58 22.55
N ALA A 158 12.66 -14.16 21.67
CA ALA A 158 11.52 -13.35 22.05
C ALA A 158 10.57 -14.14 22.98
N LYS A 159 10.27 -15.39 22.63
CA LYS A 159 9.41 -16.27 23.44
C LYS A 159 10.03 -16.67 24.79
N GLY A 160 11.36 -16.81 24.86
CA GLY A 160 12.08 -17.16 26.10
C GLY A 160 12.12 -16.03 27.14
N ARG A 161 12.04 -14.76 26.71
CA ARG A 161 12.05 -13.60 27.63
C ARG A 161 10.74 -13.41 28.39
N ASP A 162 9.65 -13.99 27.91
CA ASP A 162 8.35 -13.98 28.58
C ASP A 162 8.21 -15.11 29.61
N GLY A 163 9.18 -16.04 29.70
CA GLY A 163 9.15 -17.21 30.58
C GLY A 163 9.96 -17.11 31.88
N ASP A 164 10.86 -16.12 32.01
CA ASP A 164 11.70 -15.89 33.22
C ASP A 164 11.08 -14.84 34.18
N GLY A 165 9.79 -14.56 34.04
CA GLY A 165 9.05 -13.52 34.77
C GLY A 165 8.05 -14.01 35.81
N ASN A 166 8.27 -15.18 36.44
CA ASN A 166 7.51 -15.59 37.63
C ASN A 166 8.40 -16.26 38.69
#